data_AF-A0A9Q1AMN3-F1
#
_entry.id   AF-A0A9Q1AMN3-F1
#
_cell.length_a   1.000
_cell.length_b   1.000
_cell.length_c   1.000
_cell.angle_alpha   90.00
_cell.angle_beta   90.00
_cell.angle_gamma   90.00
#
_symmetry.space_group_name_H-M   'P 1'
#
loop_
_entity.id
_entity.type
_entity.pdbx_description
1 polymer ?
#
loop_
_entity_poly.entity_id
_entity_poly.type
_entity_poly.pdbx_seq_one_letter_code
_entity_poly.pdbx_strand_id
1 'polypeptide(L)'
;MTCDKNPRVCRAQGSRGPDCCKKMCVNEKTDRFNCGKCGKKCKYTEICCGGKCVNPMYSKKHCGGCNYKCKKGSACQYGMCSYA
;
A
#
# COMPACT_ATOMS: atom_id res chain seq x y z
N MET A 1 19.62 -17.68 -3.77
CA MET A 1 20.23 -16.38 -3.41
C MET A 1 19.18 -15.54 -2.67
N THR A 2 19.54 -14.86 -1.58
CA THR A 2 18.61 -13.99 -0.84
C THR A 2 18.81 -12.52 -1.21
N CYS A 3 17.78 -11.69 -1.04
CA CYS A 3 17.84 -10.29 -1.43
C CYS A 3 18.84 -9.47 -0.60
N ASP A 4 19.16 -9.88 0.63
CA ASP A 4 20.16 -9.22 1.48
C ASP A 4 21.57 -9.26 0.85
N LYS A 5 21.88 -10.33 0.09
CA LYS A 5 23.17 -10.50 -0.59
C LYS A 5 23.15 -10.02 -2.03
N ASN A 6 21.99 -10.10 -2.69
CA ASN A 6 21.82 -9.63 -4.06
C ASN A 6 20.45 -8.93 -4.22
N PRO A 7 20.35 -7.61 -3.97
CA PRO A 7 19.08 -6.88 -4.05
C PRO A 7 18.42 -6.91 -5.43
N ARG A 8 19.18 -7.19 -6.50
CA ARG A 8 18.67 -7.25 -7.87
C ARG A 8 17.66 -8.38 -8.07
N VAL A 9 17.71 -9.43 -7.24
CA VAL A 9 16.74 -10.54 -7.33
C VAL A 9 15.30 -10.05 -7.16
N CYS A 10 15.06 -9.01 -6.35
CA CYS A 10 13.73 -8.45 -6.15
C CYS A 10 13.21 -7.62 -7.33
N ARG A 11 14.11 -7.19 -8.22
CA ARG A 11 13.72 -6.48 -9.45
C ARG A 11 13.46 -7.45 -10.60
N ALA A 12 13.72 -8.73 -10.42
CA ALA A 12 13.41 -9.75 -11.42
C ALA A 12 11.89 -9.89 -11.58
N GLN A 13 11.47 -10.13 -12.82
CA GLN A 13 10.07 -10.34 -13.17
C GLN A 13 9.50 -11.54 -12.39
N GLY A 14 8.33 -11.34 -11.76
CA GLY A 14 7.70 -12.34 -10.88
C GLY A 14 8.03 -12.20 -9.39
N SER A 15 8.93 -11.31 -9.01
CA SER A 15 9.14 -10.97 -7.60
C SER A 15 7.95 -10.19 -7.02
N ARG A 16 7.67 -10.39 -5.73
CA ARG A 16 6.55 -9.71 -5.02
C ARG A 16 6.72 -8.19 -4.89
N GLY A 17 7.92 -7.69 -5.12
CA GLY A 17 8.21 -6.25 -5.16
C GLY A 17 9.71 -6.00 -5.22
N PRO A 18 10.10 -4.74 -5.49
CA PRO A 18 11.49 -4.37 -5.72
C PRO A 18 12.32 -4.22 -4.44
N ASP A 19 11.67 -4.18 -3.27
CA ASP A 19 12.28 -3.84 -2.00
C ASP A 19 12.66 -5.10 -1.22
N CYS A 20 13.85 -5.11 -0.63
CA CYS A 20 14.30 -6.23 0.18
C CYS A 20 13.96 -5.99 1.65
N CYS A 21 13.21 -6.90 2.26
CA CYS A 21 12.86 -6.89 3.67
C CYS A 21 13.06 -8.28 4.28
N LYS A 22 14.00 -8.38 5.23
CA LYS A 22 14.31 -9.63 5.97
C LYS A 22 14.47 -10.85 5.04
N LYS A 23 15.36 -10.78 4.04
CA LYS A 23 15.59 -11.83 3.03
C LYS A 23 14.45 -12.07 2.03
N MET A 24 13.33 -11.38 2.14
CA MET A 24 12.18 -11.50 1.25
C MET A 24 11.99 -10.24 0.39
N CYS A 25 11.57 -10.43 -0.85
CA CYS A 25 11.18 -9.32 -1.71
C CYS A 25 9.75 -8.90 -1.38
N VAL A 26 9.57 -7.61 -1.11
CA VAL A 26 8.31 -6.99 -0.75
C VAL A 26 8.13 -5.72 -1.57
N ASN A 27 6.92 -5.17 -1.57
CA ASN A 27 6.65 -3.89 -2.21
C ASN A 27 6.26 -2.88 -1.15
N GLU A 28 7.15 -1.97 -0.80
CA GLU A 28 6.86 -1.00 0.26
C GLU A 28 5.75 -0.02 -0.13
N LYS A 29 5.34 0.02 -1.40
CA LYS A 29 4.27 0.90 -1.88
C LYS A 29 2.88 0.31 -1.76
N THR A 30 2.75 -1.02 -1.70
CA THR A 30 1.47 -1.73 -1.74
C THR A 30 1.32 -2.79 -0.66
N ASP A 31 2.42 -3.25 -0.05
CA ASP A 31 2.39 -4.23 1.02
C ASP A 31 2.00 -3.59 2.35
N ARG A 32 0.86 -3.99 2.89
CA ARG A 32 0.34 -3.52 4.18
C ARG A 32 1.24 -3.84 5.37
N PHE A 33 2.14 -4.83 5.26
CA PHE A 33 3.04 -5.24 6.34
C PHE A 33 4.41 -4.55 6.26
N ASN A 34 4.71 -3.88 5.14
CA ASN A 34 6.00 -3.24 4.84
C ASN A 34 5.83 -1.83 4.28
N CYS A 35 4.78 -1.12 4.69
CA CYS A 35 4.34 0.09 4.00
C CYS A 35 5.25 1.30 4.25
N GLY A 36 5.98 1.71 3.21
CA GLY A 36 6.95 2.80 3.22
C GLY A 36 8.24 2.52 3.98
N LYS A 37 8.35 1.35 4.63
CA LYS A 37 9.56 0.82 5.25
C LYS A 37 9.35 -0.65 5.60
N CYS A 38 10.37 -1.48 5.41
CA CYS A 38 10.41 -2.85 5.91
C CYS A 38 9.93 -2.99 7.37
N GLY A 39 8.96 -3.87 7.60
CA GLY A 39 8.35 -4.14 8.91
C GLY A 39 7.32 -3.11 9.38
N LYS A 40 7.06 -2.04 8.62
CA LYS A 40 6.02 -1.06 8.95
C LYS A 40 4.64 -1.58 8.57
N LYS A 41 3.95 -2.16 9.55
CA LYS A 41 2.59 -2.66 9.40
C LYS A 41 1.57 -1.53 9.54
N CYS A 42 0.68 -1.38 8.56
CA CYS A 42 -0.49 -0.51 8.65
C CYS A 42 -1.52 -1.05 9.64
N LYS A 43 -2.38 -0.18 10.18
CA LYS A 43 -3.47 -0.63 11.06
C LYS A 43 -4.40 -1.58 10.32
N TYR A 44 -5.21 -2.33 11.07
CA TYR A 44 -6.09 -3.35 10.48
C TYR A 44 -7.02 -2.77 9.40
N THR A 45 -7.54 -1.57 9.64
CA THR A 45 -8.46 -0.83 8.75
C THR A 45 -7.74 0.00 7.69
N GLU A 46 -6.42 -0.05 7.61
CA GLU A 46 -5.61 0.73 6.67
C GLU A 46 -5.00 -0.15 5.58
N ILE A 47 -4.84 0.46 4.40
CA ILE A 47 -4.16 -0.12 3.25
C ILE A 47 -2.88 0.67 2.97
N CYS A 48 -1.91 0.03 2.32
CA CYS A 48 -0.71 0.72 1.87
C CYS A 48 -0.92 1.33 0.50
N CYS A 49 -0.90 2.66 0.42
CA CYS A 49 -0.98 3.39 -0.84
C CYS A 49 0.25 4.27 -1.01
N GLY A 50 1.11 3.91 -1.96
CA GLY A 50 2.28 4.70 -2.29
C GLY A 50 3.26 4.86 -1.12
N GLY A 51 3.36 3.85 -0.25
CA GLY A 51 4.23 3.88 0.93
C GLY A 51 3.64 4.59 2.14
N LYS A 52 2.35 4.91 2.11
CA LYS A 52 1.62 5.49 3.24
C LYS A 52 0.43 4.61 3.62
N CYS A 53 0.28 4.37 4.91
CA CYS A 53 -0.92 3.75 5.45
C CYS A 53 -2.06 4.77 5.37
N VAL A 54 -3.13 4.40 4.69
CA VAL A 54 -4.32 5.23 4.53
C VAL A 54 -5.55 4.40 4.83
N ASN A 55 -6.56 5.01 5.46
CA ASN A 55 -7.83 4.34 5.72
C ASN A 55 -8.77 4.55 4.53
N PRO A 56 -9.08 3.51 3.75
CA PRO A 56 -9.93 3.66 2.57
C PRO A 56 -11.40 3.87 2.91
N MET A 57 -11.81 3.70 4.17
CA MET A 57 -13.21 3.84 4.58
C MET A 57 -13.65 5.30 4.68
N TYR A 58 -12.72 6.22 4.97
CA TYR A 58 -13.02 7.64 5.20
C TYR A 58 -12.10 8.59 4.41
N SER A 59 -11.05 8.08 3.78
CA SER A 59 -10.13 8.92 3.01
C SER A 59 -10.77 9.34 1.69
N LYS A 60 -11.07 10.64 1.55
CA LYS A 60 -11.58 11.22 0.29
C LYS A 60 -10.67 11.00 -0.91
N LYS A 61 -9.37 10.76 -0.70
CA LYS A 61 -8.36 10.53 -1.75
C LYS A 61 -8.12 9.04 -2.05
N HIS A 62 -8.57 8.14 -1.17
CA HIS A 62 -8.33 6.71 -1.25
C HIS A 62 -9.59 5.90 -0.90
N CYS A 63 -10.76 6.39 -1.29
CA CYS A 63 -12.04 5.84 -0.88
C CYS A 63 -12.28 4.47 -1.50
N GLY A 64 -12.36 3.41 -0.70
CA GLY A 64 -12.48 2.03 -1.21
C GLY A 64 -11.21 1.45 -1.86
N GLY A 65 -10.17 2.27 -2.10
CA GLY A 65 -8.93 1.79 -2.70
C GLY A 65 -7.89 2.90 -2.94
N CYS A 66 -6.66 2.50 -3.27
CA CYS A 66 -5.60 3.47 -3.54
C CYS A 66 -5.91 4.35 -4.75
N ASN A 67 -5.71 5.66 -4.59
CA ASN A 67 -5.95 6.69 -5.62
C ASN A 67 -7.40 6.77 -6.11
N TYR A 68 -8.35 6.23 -5.35
CA TYR A 68 -9.77 6.37 -5.63
C TYR A 68 -10.31 7.63 -4.94
N LYS A 69 -10.39 8.73 -5.69
CA LYS A 69 -10.85 10.02 -5.17
C LYS A 69 -12.33 10.22 -5.47
N CYS A 70 -13.10 10.60 -4.45
CA CYS A 70 -14.50 10.97 -4.66
C CYS A 70 -14.64 12.30 -5.43
N LYS A 71 -15.76 12.45 -6.16
CA LYS A 71 -16.11 13.71 -6.85
C LYS A 71 -16.14 14.88 -5.86
N LYS A 72 -15.94 16.11 -6.35
CA LYS A 72 -16.07 17.31 -5.51
C LYS A 72 -17.48 17.34 -4.90
N GLY A 73 -17.55 17.45 -3.57
CA GLY A 73 -18.82 17.43 -2.81
C GLY A 73 -19.12 16.09 -2.13
N SER A 74 -18.67 14.96 -2.69
CA SER A 74 -18.90 13.64 -2.13
C SER A 74 -17.99 13.35 -0.92
N ALA A 75 -18.58 12.83 0.16
CA ALA A 75 -17.84 12.28 1.28
C ALA A 75 -17.41 10.84 0.98
N CYS A 76 -16.34 10.38 1.61
CA CYS A 76 -16.02 8.96 1.64
C CYS A 76 -16.58 8.39 2.94
N GLN A 77 -17.50 7.43 2.84
CA GLN A 77 -18.11 6.81 3.99
C GLN A 77 -18.23 5.30 3.75
N TYR A 78 -17.75 4.52 4.73
CA TYR A 78 -17.69 3.06 4.64
C TYR A 78 -16.98 2.52 3.37
N GLY A 79 -16.05 3.30 2.81
CA GLY A 79 -15.31 2.91 1.61
C GLY A 79 -16.06 3.17 0.30
N MET A 80 -17.17 3.90 0.36
CA MET A 80 -17.95 4.30 -0.81
C MET A 80 -18.04 5.82 -0.87
N CYS A 81 -17.97 6.37 -2.07
CA CYS A 81 -18.23 7.79 -2.28
C CYS A 81 -19.74 8.03 -2.16
N SER A 82 -20.14 8.91 -1.25
CA SER A 82 -21.54 9.27 -1.09
C SER A 82 -22.05 9.99 -2.34
N TYR A 83 -23.29 9.70 -2.70
CA TYR A 83 -24.07 10.52 -3.62
C TYR A 83 -24.64 11.67 -2.79
N ALA A 84 -23.88 12.76 -2.68
CA ALA A 84 -24.40 14.03 -2.17
C ALA A 84 -24.87 14.86 -3.37
#